data_AF-A0A0L0V2K0-F1
#
_entry.id   AF-A0A0L0V2K0-F1
#
_cell.length_a   1.000
_cell.length_b   1.000
_cell.length_c   1.000
_cell.angle_alpha   90.00
_cell.angle_beta   90.00
_cell.angle_gamma   90.00
#
_symmetry.space_group_name_H-M   'P 1'
#
loop_
_entity.id
_entity.type
_entity.pdbx_description
1 polymer ?
#
loop_
_entity_poly.entity_id
_entity_poly.type
_entity_poly.pdbx_seq_one_letter_code
_entity_poly.pdbx_strand_id
1 'polypeptide(L)'
;MGTSGRTSHKNYARKRGKYTSSKRKKAQERASLQKFSIGLNNTTNTIKQSIRWQRVRWDPVKLYPNIIFDKNDNPDRRPTPEEVALACKIVNDKFFLLKKGRSVVRDPLNKNSIIAVIEFTPWDKLSNKDKKDLEFVSTFLHGSKRFINSVSSSNRSWGGKMWAIGWQKSQDFLQIVGQYIKQFNASQKTKYDIHFSQSSRAGKIIGKYFKELSSVAFNNNRATMKKFNIPSFDHLSYGEKPSPTTCSPHITFTTDNFFNPPHIDKGDISNYAFVMFLPTYSATGKLAPPDSNYDVSGGPFVFPDHQFGIKFNHQHGIVKMIRKANEYRHCTLPSSFSSTFTRFSTDKLLTSSYL
;
A
#
# COMPACT_ATOMS: atom_id res chain seq x y z
N MET A 1 1.86 46.71 -50.57
CA MET A 1 2.71 45.59 -50.08
C MET A 1 2.46 45.40 -48.59
N GLY A 2 1.56 44.47 -48.22
CA GLY A 2 0.96 44.39 -46.88
C GLY A 2 1.58 43.32 -45.96
N THR A 3 2.10 43.79 -44.82
CA THR A 3 1.76 43.38 -43.43
C THR A 3 1.53 41.91 -43.02
N SER A 4 1.87 40.89 -43.80
CA SER A 4 1.61 39.48 -43.41
C SER A 4 2.61 38.89 -42.40
N GLY A 5 3.85 39.41 -42.32
CA GLY A 5 4.91 38.84 -41.47
C GLY A 5 4.79 39.15 -39.96
N ARG A 6 4.29 40.33 -39.57
CA ARG A 6 4.29 40.79 -38.16
C ARG A 6 3.23 40.11 -37.29
N THR A 7 2.13 39.65 -37.89
CA THR A 7 1.00 39.01 -37.19
C THR A 7 1.31 37.55 -36.81
N SER A 8 2.08 36.85 -37.65
CA SER A 8 2.55 35.47 -37.41
C SER A 8 3.45 35.38 -36.18
N HIS A 9 4.48 36.24 -36.08
CA HIS A 9 5.40 36.25 -34.94
C HIS A 9 4.74 36.64 -33.61
N LYS A 10 3.81 37.61 -33.62
CA LYS A 10 3.02 37.97 -32.43
C LYS A 10 2.15 36.81 -31.93
N ASN A 11 1.55 36.04 -32.85
CA ASN A 11 0.76 34.86 -32.51
C ASN A 11 1.61 33.70 -31.97
N TYR A 12 2.81 33.48 -32.52
CA TYR A 12 3.77 32.50 -32.01
C TYR A 12 4.28 32.85 -30.60
N ALA A 13 4.70 34.10 -30.38
CA ALA A 13 5.14 34.59 -29.08
C ALA A 13 4.03 34.49 -28.01
N ARG A 14 2.79 34.85 -28.37
CA ARG A 14 1.62 34.71 -27.49
C ARG A 14 1.31 33.25 -27.16
N LYS A 15 1.37 32.33 -28.13
CA LYS A 15 1.20 30.87 -27.90
C LYS A 15 2.29 30.33 -26.97
N ARG A 16 3.55 30.73 -27.18
CA ARG A 16 4.69 30.34 -26.32
C ARG A 16 4.58 30.91 -24.90
N GLY A 17 4.12 32.16 -24.76
CA GLY A 17 3.81 32.79 -23.47
C GLY A 17 2.69 32.08 -22.70
N LYS A 18 1.59 31.71 -23.38
CA LYS A 18 0.51 30.92 -22.78
C LYS A 18 0.98 29.52 -22.36
N TYR A 19 1.80 28.87 -23.19
CA TYR A 19 2.36 27.55 -22.89
C TYR A 19 3.30 27.57 -21.68
N THR A 20 4.19 28.56 -21.59
CA THR A 20 5.11 28.74 -20.46
C THR A 20 4.37 29.07 -19.17
N SER A 21 3.36 29.96 -19.21
CA SER A 21 2.48 30.24 -18.07
C SER A 21 1.71 29.00 -17.60
N SER A 22 1.12 28.22 -18.51
CA SER A 22 0.42 26.97 -18.19
C SER A 22 1.35 25.94 -17.52
N LYS A 23 2.58 25.79 -18.01
CA LYS A 23 3.60 24.94 -17.38
C LYS A 23 3.93 25.40 -15.96
N ARG A 24 4.14 26.70 -15.76
CA ARG A 24 4.44 27.29 -14.44
C ARG A 24 3.31 27.05 -13.45
N LYS A 25 2.05 27.27 -13.87
CA LYS A 25 0.87 26.99 -13.05
C LYS A 25 0.79 25.51 -12.65
N LYS A 26 0.98 24.59 -13.59
CA LYS A 26 1.01 23.14 -13.30
C LYS A 26 2.13 22.76 -12.32
N ALA A 27 3.30 23.38 -12.44
CA ALA A 27 4.41 23.15 -11.52
C ALA A 27 4.09 23.64 -10.10
N GLN A 28 3.49 24.83 -9.97
CA GLN A 28 3.03 25.38 -8.69
C GLN A 28 1.95 24.51 -8.04
N GLU A 29 0.93 24.10 -8.80
CA GLU A 29 -0.11 23.18 -8.31
C GLU A 29 0.48 21.87 -7.78
N ARG A 30 1.44 21.29 -8.51
CA ARG A 30 2.13 20.06 -8.10
C ARG A 30 2.98 20.26 -6.84
N ALA A 31 3.70 21.38 -6.75
CA ALA A 31 4.48 21.72 -5.57
C ALA A 31 3.58 21.90 -4.33
N SER A 32 2.43 22.54 -4.49
CA SER A 32 1.43 22.68 -3.43
C SER A 32 0.88 21.32 -3.00
N LEU A 33 0.44 20.47 -3.94
CA LEU A 33 -0.05 19.12 -3.63
C LEU A 33 1.02 18.27 -2.94
N GLN A 34 2.26 18.35 -3.40
CA GLN A 34 3.37 17.65 -2.76
C GLN A 34 3.56 18.15 -1.33
N LYS A 35 3.58 19.46 -1.09
CA LYS A 35 3.75 20.04 0.25
C LYS A 35 2.62 19.65 1.21
N PHE A 36 1.36 19.74 0.77
CA PHE A 36 0.21 19.64 1.65
C PHE A 36 -0.41 18.24 1.75
N SER A 37 -0.29 17.40 0.72
CA SER A 37 -0.91 16.06 0.69
C SER A 37 0.10 14.92 0.90
N ILE A 38 1.37 15.12 0.53
CA ILE A 38 2.43 14.12 0.65
C ILE A 38 3.41 14.52 1.76
N GLY A 39 3.75 15.79 1.84
CA GLY A 39 4.82 16.32 2.66
C GLY A 39 6.16 16.36 1.91
N LEU A 40 7.07 17.20 2.41
CA LEU A 40 8.43 17.32 1.91
C LEU A 40 9.41 16.69 2.90
N ASN A 41 10.46 16.05 2.39
CA ASN A 41 11.58 15.55 3.18
C ASN A 41 12.88 15.59 2.35
N ASN A 42 14.01 15.30 2.99
CA ASN A 42 15.32 15.38 2.37
C ASN A 42 15.71 14.15 1.54
N THR A 43 14.87 13.10 1.53
CA THR A 43 15.20 11.80 0.90
C THR A 43 14.33 11.55 -0.33
N THR A 44 13.06 11.23 -0.12
CA THR A 44 12.10 10.71 -1.11
C THR A 44 11.06 11.75 -1.57
N ASN A 45 10.97 12.89 -0.88
CA ASN A 45 10.03 13.97 -1.16
C ASN A 45 10.75 15.32 -1.23
N THR A 46 11.78 15.41 -2.06
CA THR A 46 12.43 16.69 -2.35
C THR A 46 11.78 17.38 -3.55
N ILE A 47 12.02 18.69 -3.70
CA ILE A 47 11.67 19.43 -4.92
C ILE A 47 12.57 19.04 -6.12
N LYS A 48 13.67 18.32 -5.87
CA LYS A 48 14.68 17.93 -6.87
C LYS A 48 14.44 16.53 -7.43
N GLN A 49 13.66 15.69 -6.73
CA GLN A 49 13.43 14.31 -7.15
C GLN A 49 12.40 14.23 -8.27
N SER A 50 12.67 13.41 -9.28
CA SER A 50 11.76 13.19 -10.41
C SER A 50 10.50 12.43 -9.97
N ILE A 51 9.41 13.16 -9.74
CA ILE A 51 8.08 12.61 -9.52
C ILE A 51 7.31 12.56 -10.84
N ARG A 52 6.80 11.38 -11.21
CA ARG A 52 5.89 11.24 -12.34
C ARG A 52 4.46 11.44 -11.90
N TRP A 53 3.90 12.59 -12.27
CA TRP A 53 2.50 12.92 -12.02
C TRP A 53 1.61 12.26 -13.07
N GLN A 54 0.88 11.24 -12.66
CA GLN A 54 -0.03 10.48 -13.51
C GLN A 54 -1.43 11.07 -13.42
N ARG A 55 -2.06 11.23 -14.59
CA ARG A 55 -3.49 11.51 -14.71
C ARG A 55 -4.13 10.25 -15.26
N VAL A 56 -5.06 9.70 -14.51
CA VAL A 56 -5.89 8.57 -14.92
C VAL A 56 -7.26 9.08 -15.36
N ARG A 57 -8.11 8.21 -15.88
CA ARG A 57 -9.52 8.52 -16.17
C ARG A 57 -10.39 7.77 -15.16
N TRP A 58 -11.60 8.28 -14.93
CA TRP A 58 -12.63 7.51 -14.24
C TRP A 58 -13.44 6.78 -15.31
N ASP A 59 -13.28 5.47 -15.36
CA ASP A 59 -13.97 4.59 -16.31
C ASP A 59 -14.12 3.20 -15.65
N PRO A 60 -15.19 3.00 -14.85
CA PRO A 60 -15.41 1.80 -14.05
C PRO A 60 -15.33 0.48 -14.81
N VAL A 61 -14.50 -0.45 -14.33
CA VAL A 61 -14.38 -1.80 -14.88
C VAL A 61 -14.89 -2.84 -13.88
N LYS A 62 -15.89 -3.64 -14.27
CA LYS A 62 -16.32 -4.81 -13.52
C LYS A 62 -15.42 -6.00 -13.88
N LEU A 63 -14.36 -6.22 -13.10
CA LEU A 63 -13.39 -7.31 -13.34
C LEU A 63 -14.03 -8.71 -13.28
N TYR A 64 -15.06 -8.88 -12.45
CA TYR A 64 -15.78 -10.14 -12.26
C TYR A 64 -17.28 -9.92 -12.54
N PRO A 65 -17.71 -9.89 -13.82
CA PRO A 65 -19.06 -9.48 -14.18
C PRO A 65 -20.16 -10.41 -13.68
N ASN A 66 -19.86 -11.69 -13.47
CA ASN A 66 -20.82 -12.72 -13.08
C ASN A 66 -20.81 -13.03 -11.57
N ILE A 67 -20.05 -12.27 -10.78
CA ILE A 67 -20.09 -12.33 -9.31
C ILE A 67 -21.01 -11.22 -8.82
N ILE A 68 -21.92 -11.57 -7.90
CA ILE A 68 -22.84 -10.61 -7.29
C ILE A 68 -22.17 -10.06 -6.03
N PHE A 69 -22.18 -8.74 -5.91
CA PHE A 69 -21.67 -8.04 -4.74
C PHE A 69 -22.85 -7.47 -3.95
N ASP A 70 -22.87 -7.68 -2.64
CA ASP A 70 -23.86 -7.08 -1.76
C ASP A 70 -23.61 -5.55 -1.59
N LYS A 71 -24.48 -4.87 -0.84
CA LYS A 71 -24.35 -3.44 -0.54
C LYS A 71 -23.06 -3.03 0.19
N ASN A 72 -22.37 -4.01 0.78
CA ASN A 72 -21.12 -3.84 1.51
C ASN A 72 -19.90 -4.26 0.68
N ASP A 73 -20.07 -4.49 -0.63
CA ASP A 73 -19.03 -4.99 -1.55
C ASP A 73 -18.50 -6.39 -1.19
N ASN A 74 -19.30 -7.21 -0.48
CA ASN A 74 -18.96 -8.61 -0.27
C ASN A 74 -19.43 -9.45 -1.48
N PRO A 75 -18.57 -10.31 -2.04
CA PRO A 75 -18.99 -11.24 -3.08
C PRO A 75 -19.79 -12.40 -2.51
N ASP A 76 -20.77 -12.88 -3.27
CA ASP A 76 -21.59 -14.07 -2.95
C ASP A 76 -20.79 -15.39 -3.04
N ARG A 77 -19.79 -15.45 -3.91
CA ARG A 77 -18.91 -16.61 -4.11
C ARG A 77 -17.49 -16.23 -4.52
N ARG A 78 -16.60 -17.23 -4.56
CA ARG A 78 -15.27 -17.10 -5.16
C ARG A 78 -15.36 -17.19 -6.70
N PRO A 79 -14.43 -16.54 -7.43
CA PRO A 79 -14.35 -16.66 -8.88
C PRO A 79 -13.91 -18.07 -9.29
N THR A 80 -14.36 -18.51 -10.46
CA THR A 80 -13.80 -19.70 -11.12
C THR A 80 -12.42 -19.39 -11.71
N PRO A 81 -11.60 -20.42 -12.04
CA PRO A 81 -10.32 -20.20 -12.71
C PRO A 81 -10.44 -19.40 -14.03
N GLU A 82 -11.53 -19.59 -14.79
CA GLU A 82 -11.79 -18.89 -16.05
C GLU A 82 -12.09 -17.41 -15.81
N GLU A 83 -12.88 -17.08 -14.78
CA GLU A 83 -13.17 -15.70 -14.38
C GLU A 83 -11.89 -14.98 -13.91
N VAL A 84 -11.02 -15.70 -13.17
CA VAL A 84 -9.70 -15.19 -12.80
C VAL A 84 -8.82 -14.93 -14.02
N ALA A 85 -8.75 -15.87 -14.97
CA ALA A 85 -7.97 -15.73 -16.19
C ALA A 85 -8.45 -14.54 -17.03
N LEU A 86 -9.78 -14.36 -17.14
CA LEU A 86 -10.38 -13.22 -17.83
C LEU A 86 -10.03 -11.90 -17.14
N ALA A 87 -10.13 -11.81 -15.81
CA ALA A 87 -9.75 -10.61 -15.06
C ALA A 87 -8.27 -10.26 -15.26
N CYS A 88 -7.38 -11.26 -15.22
CA CYS A 88 -5.96 -11.09 -15.52
C CYS A 88 -5.73 -10.57 -16.94
N LYS A 89 -6.44 -11.12 -17.93
CA LYS A 89 -6.37 -10.66 -19.33
C LYS A 89 -6.82 -9.21 -19.47
N ILE A 90 -7.98 -8.84 -18.90
CA ILE A 90 -8.50 -7.47 -18.91
C ILE A 90 -7.47 -6.49 -18.35
N VAL A 91 -6.87 -6.82 -17.20
CA VAL A 91 -5.86 -5.95 -16.56
C VAL A 91 -4.61 -5.84 -17.43
N ASN A 92 -4.11 -6.95 -17.98
CA ASN A 92 -2.90 -6.91 -18.81
C ASN A 92 -3.10 -6.13 -20.12
N ASP A 93 -4.29 -6.23 -20.73
CA ASP A 93 -4.58 -5.63 -22.03
C ASP A 93 -4.95 -4.13 -21.91
N LYS A 94 -5.68 -3.74 -20.85
CA LYS A 94 -6.29 -2.41 -20.75
C LYS A 94 -5.64 -1.49 -19.71
N PHE A 95 -5.06 -2.02 -18.63
CA PHE A 95 -4.69 -1.17 -17.51
C PHE A 95 -3.30 -0.54 -17.70
N PHE A 96 -3.16 0.71 -17.26
CA PHE A 96 -1.86 1.36 -17.14
C PHE A 96 -1.12 0.88 -15.89
N LEU A 97 -0.27 -0.12 -16.04
CA LEU A 97 0.50 -0.68 -14.93
C LEU A 97 1.86 0.00 -14.75
N LEU A 98 2.05 0.61 -13.58
CA LEU A 98 3.29 1.25 -13.15
C LEU A 98 4.33 0.19 -12.78
N LYS A 99 5.60 0.40 -13.17
CA LYS A 99 6.67 -0.61 -13.04
C LYS A 99 8.01 -0.14 -12.47
N LYS A 100 8.20 1.16 -12.23
CA LYS A 100 9.48 1.73 -11.75
C LYS A 100 9.31 3.13 -11.18
N GLY A 101 10.34 3.71 -10.57
CA GLY A 101 10.40 5.12 -10.16
C GLY A 101 9.34 5.54 -9.13
N ARG A 102 9.05 6.84 -9.03
CA ARG A 102 8.04 7.39 -8.12
C ARG A 102 6.91 8.02 -8.91
N SER A 103 5.67 7.62 -8.62
CA SER A 103 4.48 8.09 -9.31
C SER A 103 3.43 8.60 -8.32
N VAL A 104 2.84 9.76 -8.63
CA VAL A 104 1.70 10.33 -7.90
C VAL A 104 0.50 10.29 -8.82
N VAL A 105 -0.53 9.54 -8.44
CA VAL A 105 -1.74 9.36 -9.24
C VAL A 105 -2.83 10.28 -8.71
N ARG A 106 -3.25 11.23 -9.54
CA ARG A 106 -4.29 12.22 -9.18
C ARG A 106 -5.66 11.70 -9.56
N ASP A 107 -6.63 12.09 -8.76
CA ASP A 107 -8.04 11.90 -9.09
C ASP A 107 -8.43 12.80 -10.28
N PRO A 108 -9.03 12.23 -11.35
CA PRO A 108 -9.47 13.01 -12.50
C PRO A 108 -10.69 13.90 -12.22
N LEU A 109 -11.53 13.53 -11.26
CA LEU A 109 -12.76 14.22 -10.88
C LEU A 109 -12.49 15.24 -9.77
N ASN A 110 -11.53 14.96 -8.88
CA ASN A 110 -11.10 15.89 -7.83
C ASN A 110 -9.63 16.29 -7.98
N LYS A 111 -9.40 17.48 -8.57
CA LYS A 111 -8.06 18.03 -8.77
C LYS A 111 -7.22 18.18 -7.49
N ASN A 112 -7.81 18.21 -6.31
CA ASN A 112 -7.09 18.31 -5.05
C ASN A 112 -6.83 16.95 -4.37
N SER A 113 -7.39 15.85 -4.90
CA SER A 113 -7.21 14.51 -4.34
C SER A 113 -6.08 13.74 -5.04
N ILE A 114 -5.35 12.97 -4.25
CA ILE A 114 -4.34 12.01 -4.70
C ILE A 114 -4.85 10.62 -4.36
N ILE A 115 -5.09 9.81 -5.39
CA ILE A 115 -5.53 8.42 -5.25
C ILE A 115 -4.44 7.61 -4.54
N ALA A 116 -3.22 7.69 -5.08
CA ALA A 116 -2.09 6.93 -4.58
C ALA A 116 -0.74 7.62 -4.85
N VAL A 117 0.23 7.36 -3.98
CA VAL A 117 1.65 7.63 -4.22
C VAL A 117 2.38 6.30 -4.18
N ILE A 118 3.05 5.94 -5.27
CA ILE A 118 3.69 4.64 -5.46
C ILE A 118 5.18 4.86 -5.74
N GLU A 119 6.04 4.17 -5.00
CA GLU A 119 7.49 4.24 -5.16
C GLU A 119 8.10 2.84 -5.32
N PHE A 120 8.89 2.68 -6.37
CA PHE A 120 9.69 1.49 -6.64
C PHE A 120 11.15 1.81 -6.34
N THR A 121 11.77 1.06 -5.44
CA THR A 121 13.21 1.13 -5.20
C THR A 121 13.85 -0.19 -5.63
N PRO A 122 14.59 -0.20 -6.76
CA PRO A 122 15.31 -1.39 -7.23
C PRO A 122 16.34 -1.91 -6.22
N TRP A 123 16.67 -3.19 -6.29
CA TRP A 123 17.60 -3.84 -5.35
C TRP A 123 18.99 -3.19 -5.27
N ASP A 124 19.53 -2.78 -6.42
CA ASP A 124 20.84 -2.10 -6.54
C ASP A 124 20.83 -0.68 -5.94
N LYS A 125 19.63 -0.11 -5.71
CA LYS A 125 19.44 1.20 -5.08
C LYS A 125 19.11 1.11 -3.59
N LEU A 126 18.90 -0.08 -3.04
CA LEU A 126 18.73 -0.28 -1.61
C LEU A 126 20.09 -0.26 -0.92
N SER A 127 20.23 0.58 0.11
CA SER A 127 21.41 0.54 0.96
C SER A 127 21.50 -0.78 1.72
N ASN A 128 22.70 -1.14 2.20
CA ASN A 128 22.87 -2.31 3.06
C ASN A 128 22.00 -2.23 4.32
N LYS A 129 21.79 -1.03 4.85
CA LYS A 129 20.88 -0.80 5.97
C LYS A 129 19.43 -1.10 5.58
N ASP A 130 18.98 -0.62 4.42
CA ASP A 130 17.61 -0.86 3.96
C ASP A 130 17.34 -2.34 3.75
N LYS A 131 18.29 -3.08 3.16
CA LYS A 131 18.20 -4.55 3.00
C LYS A 131 18.06 -5.25 4.36
N LYS A 132 18.90 -4.91 5.34
CA LYS A 132 18.83 -5.47 6.71
C LYS A 132 17.52 -5.11 7.42
N ASP A 133 17.05 -3.87 7.28
CA ASP A 133 15.80 -3.40 7.88
C ASP A 133 14.58 -4.12 7.28
N LEU A 134 14.54 -4.26 5.95
CA LEU A 134 13.44 -4.91 5.24
C LEU A 134 13.41 -6.42 5.49
N GLU A 135 14.58 -7.09 5.49
CA GLU A 135 14.67 -8.50 5.86
C GLU A 135 14.25 -8.73 7.31
N PHE A 136 14.62 -7.84 8.22
CA PHE A 136 14.15 -7.91 9.60
C PHE A 136 12.62 -7.83 9.68
N VAL A 137 11.99 -6.88 8.98
CA VAL A 137 10.53 -6.75 8.98
C VAL A 137 9.85 -8.01 8.41
N SER A 138 10.31 -8.50 7.27
CA SER A 138 9.68 -9.67 6.63
C SER A 138 9.88 -10.96 7.41
N THR A 139 11.06 -11.18 8.00
CA THR A 139 11.33 -12.35 8.86
C THR A 139 10.62 -12.27 10.21
N PHE A 140 10.54 -11.07 10.83
CA PHE A 140 9.75 -10.86 12.04
C PHE A 140 8.28 -11.24 11.81
N LEU A 141 7.66 -10.68 10.76
CA LEU A 141 6.26 -10.95 10.45
C LEU A 141 6.04 -12.41 10.03
N HIS A 142 6.98 -13.00 9.29
CA HIS A 142 6.94 -14.43 8.98
C HIS A 142 6.97 -15.29 10.26
N GLY A 143 7.85 -14.96 11.22
CA GLY A 143 7.93 -15.63 12.52
C GLY A 143 6.67 -15.44 13.36
N SER A 144 6.01 -14.29 13.26
CA SER A 144 4.77 -13.98 13.99
C SER A 144 3.63 -14.94 13.64
N LYS A 145 3.61 -15.55 12.44
CA LYS A 145 2.62 -16.56 12.03
C LYS A 145 2.52 -17.73 13.01
N ARG A 146 3.58 -18.02 13.77
CA ARG A 146 3.58 -19.06 14.81
C ARG A 146 2.66 -18.75 15.98
N PHE A 147 2.22 -17.50 16.13
CA PHE A 147 1.55 -16.96 17.30
C PHE A 147 0.16 -16.39 17.02
N ILE A 148 -0.27 -16.41 15.76
CA ILE A 148 -1.52 -15.80 15.32
C ILE A 148 -2.26 -16.77 14.41
N ASN A 149 -3.57 -16.56 14.25
CA ASN A 149 -4.36 -17.25 13.24
C ASN A 149 -4.39 -16.42 11.95
N SER A 150 -4.49 -17.10 10.81
CA SER A 150 -4.82 -16.41 9.57
C SER A 150 -6.24 -15.84 9.67
N VAL A 151 -6.45 -14.65 9.12
CA VAL A 151 -7.76 -14.02 9.04
C VAL A 151 -8.64 -14.84 8.09
N SER A 152 -9.63 -15.55 8.62
CA SER A 152 -10.57 -16.34 7.84
C SER A 152 -11.79 -15.49 7.46
N SER A 153 -11.79 -14.95 6.24
CA SER A 153 -12.98 -14.33 5.66
C SER A 153 -13.05 -14.62 4.17
N SER A 154 -14.04 -15.43 3.77
CA SER A 154 -14.34 -15.75 2.38
C SER A 154 -14.59 -14.51 1.53
N ASN A 155 -15.08 -13.44 2.15
CA ASN A 155 -15.44 -12.18 1.50
C ASN A 155 -14.23 -11.27 1.32
N ARG A 156 -13.14 -11.47 2.07
CA ARG A 156 -11.93 -10.62 2.03
C ARG A 156 -10.75 -11.28 1.33
N SER A 157 -10.77 -12.59 1.17
CA SER A 157 -9.66 -13.36 0.58
C SER A 157 -10.20 -14.49 -0.30
N TRP A 158 -9.83 -14.47 -1.58
CA TRP A 158 -10.18 -15.54 -2.53
C TRP A 158 -9.06 -16.57 -2.70
N GLY A 159 -7.82 -16.20 -2.38
CA GLY A 159 -6.69 -17.12 -2.29
C GLY A 159 -5.62 -16.61 -1.33
N GLY A 160 -4.64 -17.46 -1.06
CA GLY A 160 -3.56 -17.21 -0.11
C GLY A 160 -4.03 -16.98 1.33
N LYS A 161 -3.17 -16.36 2.13
CA LYS A 161 -3.41 -16.10 3.55
C LYS A 161 -3.18 -14.64 3.88
N MET A 162 -4.05 -14.10 4.73
CA MET A 162 -3.88 -12.82 5.40
C MET A 162 -3.68 -13.07 6.88
N TRP A 163 -2.78 -12.30 7.49
CA TRP A 163 -2.41 -12.38 8.89
C TRP A 163 -2.52 -10.98 9.48
N ALA A 164 -2.75 -10.89 10.79
CA ALA A 164 -2.79 -9.62 11.49
C ALA A 164 -2.02 -9.74 12.81
N ILE A 165 -1.32 -8.67 13.20
CA ILE A 165 -0.65 -8.52 14.50
C ILE A 165 -0.99 -7.17 15.12
N GLY A 166 -0.83 -7.06 16.43
CA GLY A 166 -1.14 -5.86 17.19
C GLY A 166 -2.55 -5.92 17.78
N TRP A 167 -3.14 -4.76 17.98
CA TRP A 167 -4.42 -4.59 18.66
C TRP A 167 -5.60 -4.82 17.70
N GLN A 168 -6.77 -5.13 18.25
CA GLN A 168 -8.05 -5.20 17.55
C GLN A 168 -9.17 -4.79 18.50
N LYS A 169 -10.35 -4.47 17.95
CA LYS A 169 -11.56 -4.36 18.78
C LYS A 169 -11.82 -5.73 19.43
N SER A 170 -12.06 -5.76 20.74
CA SER A 170 -12.40 -7.03 21.38
C SER A 170 -13.79 -7.50 20.94
N GLN A 171 -13.96 -8.82 20.85
CA GLN A 171 -15.24 -9.46 20.59
C GLN A 171 -15.92 -9.90 21.90
N ASP A 172 -15.22 -9.77 23.03
CA ASP A 172 -15.69 -10.20 24.34
C ASP A 172 -16.50 -9.10 25.02
N PHE A 173 -17.57 -9.50 25.71
CA PHE A 173 -18.39 -8.60 26.52
C PHE A 173 -17.53 -7.92 27.60
N LEU A 174 -17.67 -6.59 27.73
CA LEU A 174 -16.90 -5.71 28.64
C LEU A 174 -15.39 -5.55 28.35
N GLN A 175 -14.88 -6.07 27.23
CA GLN A 175 -13.53 -5.73 26.77
C GLN A 175 -13.58 -4.72 25.62
N ILE A 176 -12.72 -3.70 25.68
CA ILE A 176 -12.68 -2.64 24.64
C ILE A 176 -11.74 -3.04 23.50
N VAL A 177 -10.57 -3.57 23.83
CA VAL A 177 -9.53 -3.98 22.87
C VAL A 177 -8.98 -5.35 23.21
N GLY A 178 -8.68 -6.13 22.17
CA GLY A 178 -7.94 -7.38 22.24
C GLY A 178 -6.65 -7.30 21.40
N GLN A 179 -5.90 -8.39 21.35
CA GLN A 179 -4.76 -8.54 20.45
C GLN A 179 -5.00 -9.66 19.45
N TYR A 180 -4.39 -9.56 18.27
CA TYR A 180 -4.30 -10.69 17.35
C TYR A 180 -3.29 -11.70 17.89
N ILE A 181 -3.79 -12.67 18.63
CA ILE A 181 -3.00 -13.70 19.31
C ILE A 181 -3.81 -14.99 19.39
N LYS A 182 -3.15 -16.15 19.33
CA LYS A 182 -3.79 -17.43 19.60
C LYS A 182 -3.52 -17.88 21.03
N GLN A 183 -4.24 -18.89 21.49
CA GLN A 183 -4.00 -19.51 22.80
C GLN A 183 -2.61 -20.17 22.85
N PHE A 184 -1.92 -20.04 23.99
CA PHE A 184 -0.58 -20.58 24.22
C PHE A 184 -0.49 -21.40 25.50
N ASN A 185 0.40 -22.39 25.50
CA ASN A 185 0.96 -22.95 26.72
C ASN A 185 2.14 -22.10 27.24
N ALA A 186 2.65 -22.41 28.44
CA ALA A 186 3.73 -21.63 29.07
C ALA A 186 5.00 -21.51 28.21
N SER A 187 5.44 -22.60 27.56
CA SER A 187 6.62 -22.57 26.67
C SER A 187 6.40 -21.69 25.45
N GLN A 188 5.20 -21.71 24.87
CA GLN A 188 4.84 -20.87 23.74
C GLN A 188 4.74 -19.40 24.13
N LYS A 189 4.27 -19.09 25.35
CA LYS A 189 4.25 -17.73 25.89
C LYS A 189 5.66 -17.14 25.98
N THR A 190 6.63 -17.87 26.52
CA THR A 190 8.04 -17.41 26.54
C THR A 190 8.57 -17.12 25.13
N LYS A 191 8.25 -17.98 24.16
CA LYS A 191 8.66 -17.77 22.75
C LYS A 191 7.97 -16.56 22.12
N TYR A 192 6.71 -16.32 22.47
CA TYR A 192 5.96 -15.13 22.04
C TYR A 192 6.64 -13.88 22.59
N ASP A 193 6.91 -13.82 23.89
CA ASP A 193 7.51 -12.67 24.55
C ASP A 193 8.89 -12.33 23.97
N ILE A 194 9.73 -13.36 23.74
CA ILE A 194 11.02 -13.19 23.07
C ILE A 194 10.85 -12.63 21.65
N HIS A 195 9.94 -13.19 20.85
CA HIS A 195 9.71 -12.75 19.47
C HIS A 195 9.18 -11.32 19.43
N PHE A 196 8.13 -11.04 20.20
CA PHE A 196 7.44 -9.75 20.21
C PHE A 196 8.18 -8.66 20.98
N SER A 197 9.20 -8.97 21.79
CA SER A 197 10.14 -7.96 22.31
C SER A 197 10.80 -7.13 21.18
N GLN A 198 10.84 -7.69 19.96
CA GLN A 198 11.42 -7.03 18.79
C GLN A 198 10.40 -6.19 18.00
N SER A 199 9.12 -6.18 18.38
CA SER A 199 8.05 -5.46 17.68
C SER A 199 8.35 -3.96 17.54
N SER A 200 8.95 -3.33 18.56
CA SER A 200 9.36 -1.92 18.52
C SER A 200 10.35 -1.62 17.38
N ARG A 201 11.25 -2.56 17.06
CA ARG A 201 12.16 -2.41 15.92
C ARG A 201 11.39 -2.46 14.60
N ALA A 202 10.41 -3.36 14.48
CA ALA A 202 9.56 -3.44 13.29
C ALA A 202 8.71 -2.16 13.14
N GLY A 203 8.14 -1.66 14.24
CA GLY A 203 7.42 -0.39 14.31
C GLY A 203 8.24 0.79 13.81
N LYS A 204 9.48 0.92 14.32
CA LYS A 204 10.41 1.97 13.90
C LYS A 204 10.73 1.91 12.40
N ILE A 205 11.03 0.73 11.86
CA ILE A 205 11.38 0.57 10.44
C ILE A 205 10.18 0.91 9.55
N ILE A 206 9.01 0.34 9.83
CA ILE A 206 7.84 0.56 8.98
C ILE A 206 7.36 2.02 9.12
N GLY A 207 7.41 2.59 10.32
CA GLY A 207 7.12 4.00 10.56
C GLY A 207 8.06 4.94 9.78
N LYS A 208 9.36 4.62 9.73
CA LYS A 208 10.34 5.33 8.89
C LYS A 208 9.92 5.31 7.42
N TYR A 209 9.69 4.14 6.84
CA TYR A 209 9.31 4.02 5.41
C TYR A 209 7.99 4.72 5.09
N PHE A 210 7.01 4.67 5.99
CA PHE A 210 5.75 5.38 5.80
C PHE A 210 5.96 6.90 5.85
N LYS A 211 6.67 7.41 6.86
CA LYS A 211 6.99 8.84 6.98
C LYS A 211 7.82 9.36 5.80
N GLU A 212 8.75 8.56 5.30
CA GLU A 212 9.51 8.88 4.09
C GLU A 212 8.61 8.90 2.87
N LEU A 213 7.69 7.94 2.70
CA LEU A 213 6.78 7.95 1.56
C LEU A 213 5.82 9.14 1.60
N SER A 214 5.21 9.43 2.75
CA SER A 214 4.33 10.58 2.98
C SER A 214 4.31 10.97 4.45
N SER A 215 4.96 12.08 4.80
CA SER A 215 4.99 12.58 6.16
C SER A 215 3.63 13.14 6.60
N VAL A 216 2.84 13.66 5.65
CA VAL A 216 1.48 14.16 5.93
C VAL A 216 0.58 12.99 6.33
N ALA A 217 0.53 11.93 5.53
CA ALA A 217 -0.28 10.75 5.85
C ALA A 217 0.14 10.11 7.18
N PHE A 218 1.45 9.95 7.39
CA PHE A 218 1.99 9.42 8.64
C PHE A 218 1.57 10.26 9.86
N ASN A 219 1.71 11.60 9.77
CA ASN A 219 1.35 12.49 10.88
C ASN A 219 -0.15 12.53 11.14
N ASN A 220 -0.98 12.47 10.10
CA ASN A 220 -2.43 12.40 10.25
C ASN A 220 -2.86 11.12 10.99
N ASN A 221 -2.31 9.96 10.61
CA ASN A 221 -2.58 8.70 11.30
C ASN A 221 -2.15 8.77 12.77
N ARG A 222 -0.96 9.34 13.05
CA ARG A 222 -0.49 9.54 14.42
C ARG A 222 -1.37 10.51 15.22
N ALA A 223 -1.87 11.58 14.61
CA ALA A 223 -2.77 12.53 15.25
C ALA A 223 -4.10 11.86 15.63
N THR A 224 -4.67 11.06 14.72
CA THR A 224 -5.86 10.25 15.00
C THR A 224 -5.63 9.29 16.16
N MET A 225 -4.53 8.52 16.14
CA MET A 225 -4.22 7.60 17.25
C MET A 225 -4.08 8.31 18.59
N LYS A 226 -3.42 9.47 18.63
CA LYS A 226 -3.30 10.28 19.84
C LYS A 226 -4.65 10.80 20.33
N LYS A 227 -5.48 11.32 19.42
CA LYS A 227 -6.80 11.86 19.75
C LYS A 227 -7.69 10.83 20.44
N PHE A 228 -7.61 9.58 20.00
CA PHE A 228 -8.46 8.49 20.48
C PHE A 228 -7.74 7.49 21.39
N ASN A 229 -6.54 7.83 21.87
CA ASN A 229 -5.71 6.96 22.71
C ASN A 229 -5.55 5.52 22.18
N ILE A 230 -5.42 5.40 20.86
CA ILE A 230 -5.31 4.11 20.17
C ILE A 230 -3.90 3.56 20.41
N PRO A 231 -3.76 2.32 20.92
CA PRO A 231 -2.46 1.73 21.18
C PRO A 231 -1.70 1.47 19.87
N SER A 232 -0.37 1.42 19.95
CA SER A 232 0.48 1.11 18.80
C SER A 232 0.64 -0.40 18.66
N PHE A 233 0.67 -0.92 17.43
CA PHE A 233 0.82 -2.37 17.19
C PHE A 233 2.10 -2.97 17.80
N ASP A 234 3.13 -2.13 17.98
CA ASP A 234 4.44 -2.50 18.50
C ASP A 234 4.57 -2.32 20.02
N HIS A 235 3.47 -1.96 20.70
CA HIS A 235 3.40 -1.95 22.17
C HIS A 235 2.83 -3.27 22.66
N LEU A 236 3.46 -3.86 23.68
CA LEU A 236 3.02 -5.13 24.27
C LEU A 236 1.96 -4.92 25.35
N SER A 237 1.90 -3.70 25.92
CA SER A 237 0.92 -3.32 26.95
C SER A 237 0.03 -2.18 26.48
N TYR A 238 -1.20 -2.16 26.98
CA TYR A 238 -2.13 -1.06 26.78
C TYR A 238 -1.70 0.16 27.59
N GLY A 239 -2.01 1.38 27.10
CA GLY A 239 -1.70 2.64 27.79
C GLY A 239 -0.27 3.15 27.61
N GLU A 240 0.60 2.42 26.90
CA GLU A 240 1.93 2.90 26.54
C GLU A 240 1.84 4.15 25.64
N LYS A 241 2.63 5.18 25.97
CA LYS A 241 2.63 6.47 25.24
C LYS A 241 3.09 6.28 23.79
N PRO A 242 2.41 6.89 22.80
CA PRO A 242 2.81 6.77 21.39
C PRO A 242 4.26 7.19 21.13
N SER A 243 5.04 6.30 20.53
CA SER A 243 6.39 6.61 20.09
C SER A 243 6.40 7.62 18.92
N PRO A 244 7.55 8.21 18.57
CA PRO A 244 7.67 9.02 17.36
C PRO A 244 7.36 8.28 16.06
N THR A 245 7.37 6.95 16.07
CA THR A 245 7.14 6.06 14.91
C THR A 245 5.77 5.37 14.92
N THR A 246 4.95 5.60 15.97
CA THR A 246 3.58 5.09 16.08
C THR A 246 2.69 5.63 14.96
N CYS A 247 2.05 4.73 14.22
CA CYS A 247 1.21 5.11 13.08
C CYS A 247 0.08 4.13 12.73
N SER A 248 -0.06 3.01 13.44
CA SER A 248 -1.24 2.14 13.35
C SER A 248 -1.33 1.21 14.58
N PRO A 249 -2.55 0.82 15.02
CA PRO A 249 -2.78 -0.19 16.06
C PRO A 249 -2.49 -1.61 15.63
N HIS A 250 -2.50 -1.90 14.34
CA HIS A 250 -2.23 -3.23 13.83
C HIS A 250 -1.50 -3.20 12.48
N ILE A 251 -0.99 -4.35 12.08
CA ILE A 251 -0.45 -4.56 10.74
C ILE A 251 -1.11 -5.81 10.19
N THR A 252 -1.56 -5.73 8.94
CA THR A 252 -1.91 -6.93 8.19
C THR A 252 -0.78 -7.29 7.23
N PHE A 253 -0.60 -8.57 6.97
CA PHE A 253 0.35 -9.01 5.96
C PHE A 253 -0.14 -10.26 5.25
N THR A 254 0.29 -10.45 4.01
CA THR A 254 -0.22 -11.51 3.15
C THR A 254 0.88 -12.42 2.64
N THR A 255 0.54 -13.70 2.49
CA THR A 255 1.43 -14.76 1.99
C THR A 255 0.66 -15.71 1.08
N ASP A 256 1.38 -16.65 0.46
CA ASP A 256 0.82 -17.81 -0.23
C ASP A 256 -0.08 -17.45 -1.43
N ASN A 257 0.33 -16.48 -2.24
CA ASN A 257 -0.40 -16.02 -3.43
C ASN A 257 -1.77 -15.39 -3.10
N PHE A 258 -1.76 -14.47 -2.14
CA PHE A 258 -2.96 -13.74 -1.74
C PHE A 258 -3.56 -12.94 -2.91
N PHE A 259 -4.87 -13.08 -3.09
CA PHE A 259 -5.67 -12.23 -3.96
C PHE A 259 -7.09 -12.09 -3.40
N ASN A 260 -7.76 -11.00 -3.77
CA ASN A 260 -9.01 -10.61 -3.13
C ASN A 260 -9.98 -9.91 -4.11
N PRO A 261 -11.28 -9.87 -3.77
CA PRO A 261 -12.26 -9.12 -4.55
C PRO A 261 -11.93 -7.62 -4.65
N PRO A 262 -12.37 -6.93 -5.71
CA PRO A 262 -12.46 -5.47 -5.73
C PRO A 262 -13.33 -4.95 -4.57
N HIS A 263 -12.78 -4.07 -3.74
CA HIS A 263 -13.47 -3.54 -2.55
C HIS A 263 -13.00 -2.11 -2.23
N ILE A 264 -13.72 -1.48 -1.29
CA ILE A 264 -13.36 -0.22 -0.64
C ILE A 264 -13.33 -0.49 0.87
N ASP A 265 -12.30 -0.01 1.56
CA ASP A 265 -12.16 -0.18 3.01
C ASP A 265 -13.02 0.87 3.75
N LYS A 266 -14.36 0.75 3.64
CA LYS A 266 -15.34 1.70 4.20
C LYS A 266 -15.21 1.92 5.71
N GLY A 267 -14.62 0.95 6.43
CA GLY A 267 -14.36 1.02 7.85
C GLY A 267 -13.11 1.84 8.21
N ASP A 268 -12.29 2.26 7.26
CA ASP A 268 -11.05 2.99 7.57
C ASP A 268 -11.28 4.47 7.82
N ILE A 269 -10.79 4.95 8.96
CA ILE A 269 -10.80 6.36 9.36
C ILE A 269 -9.51 7.09 8.95
N SER A 270 -8.44 6.36 8.63
CA SER A 270 -7.27 6.97 8.03
C SER A 270 -7.55 7.39 6.60
N ASN A 271 -7.25 8.65 6.27
CA ASN A 271 -7.30 9.12 4.89
C ASN A 271 -6.35 8.33 3.97
N TYR A 272 -5.25 7.79 4.50
CA TYR A 272 -4.30 7.00 3.73
C TYR A 272 -3.87 5.73 4.47
N ALA A 273 -3.96 4.62 3.76
CA ALA A 273 -3.33 3.34 4.07
C ALA A 273 -1.88 3.34 3.57
N PHE A 274 -1.00 2.58 4.23
CA PHE A 274 0.38 2.37 3.78
C PHE A 274 0.67 0.88 3.57
N VAL A 275 1.16 0.54 2.38
CA VAL A 275 1.52 -0.83 2.02
C VAL A 275 2.94 -0.94 1.48
N MET A 276 3.61 -2.05 1.77
CA MET A 276 4.91 -2.44 1.20
C MET A 276 4.82 -3.83 0.59
N PHE A 277 5.47 -4.03 -0.56
CA PHE A 277 5.60 -5.30 -1.25
C PHE A 277 7.08 -5.69 -1.35
N LEU A 278 7.39 -6.92 -0.95
CA LEU A 278 8.74 -7.48 -0.89
C LEU A 278 8.77 -8.87 -1.55
N PRO A 279 9.78 -9.17 -2.39
CA PRO A 279 10.05 -10.53 -2.82
C PRO A 279 10.73 -11.30 -1.68
N THR A 280 10.16 -12.44 -1.27
CA THR A 280 10.67 -13.23 -0.14
C THR A 280 10.64 -14.72 -0.41
N TYR A 281 11.52 -15.47 0.27
CA TYR A 281 11.40 -16.92 0.37
C TYR A 281 10.18 -17.28 1.23
N SER A 282 9.30 -18.14 0.70
CA SER A 282 8.07 -18.56 1.39
C SER A 282 8.35 -19.25 2.73
N ALA A 283 9.42 -20.05 2.78
CA ALA A 283 9.77 -20.86 3.94
C ALA A 283 10.34 -20.07 5.12
N THR A 284 10.98 -18.92 4.88
CA THR A 284 11.74 -18.19 5.91
C THR A 284 11.34 -16.73 6.07
N GLY A 285 10.67 -16.15 5.06
CA GLY A 285 10.40 -14.71 5.00
C GLY A 285 11.64 -13.85 4.73
N LYS A 286 12.82 -14.44 4.50
CA LYS A 286 14.02 -13.70 4.08
C LYS A 286 13.79 -13.05 2.72
N LEU A 287 14.45 -11.93 2.45
CA LEU A 287 14.36 -11.28 1.15
C LEU A 287 14.95 -12.19 0.07
N ALA A 288 14.33 -12.17 -1.11
CA ALA A 288 14.83 -12.87 -2.28
C ALA A 288 15.68 -11.90 -3.13
N PRO A 289 17.02 -12.03 -3.15
CA PRO A 289 17.88 -11.18 -3.97
C PRO A 289 17.73 -11.49 -5.47
N PRO A 290 18.24 -10.63 -6.38
CA PRO A 290 18.11 -10.83 -7.82
C PRO A 290 18.68 -12.16 -8.36
N ASP A 291 19.72 -12.68 -7.72
CA ASP A 291 20.39 -13.95 -8.04
C ASP A 291 19.70 -15.17 -7.43
N SER A 292 18.56 -14.99 -6.75
CA SER A 292 17.80 -16.10 -6.13
C SER A 292 16.99 -16.94 -7.12
N ASN A 293 16.93 -16.58 -8.40
CA ASN A 293 15.96 -17.12 -9.37
C ASN A 293 14.50 -16.91 -8.96
N TYR A 294 14.17 -15.75 -8.37
CA TYR A 294 12.79 -15.40 -8.02
C TYR A 294 11.85 -15.46 -9.23
N ASP A 295 10.83 -16.32 -9.16
CA ASP A 295 9.98 -16.74 -10.29
C ASP A 295 8.51 -16.28 -10.20
N VAL A 296 8.15 -15.52 -9.16
CA VAL A 296 6.77 -15.03 -9.00
C VAL A 296 6.48 -13.87 -9.95
N SER A 297 5.52 -14.07 -10.85
CA SER A 297 5.08 -13.11 -11.86
C SER A 297 3.60 -12.75 -11.70
N GLY A 298 3.12 -11.68 -12.33
CA GLY A 298 1.72 -11.27 -12.23
C GLY A 298 1.36 -10.74 -10.84
N GLY A 299 0.12 -10.97 -10.41
CA GLY A 299 -0.46 -10.46 -9.17
C GLY A 299 -0.45 -8.93 -9.00
N PRO A 300 -0.85 -8.15 -10.02
CA PRO A 300 -0.87 -6.71 -9.90
C PRO A 300 -1.85 -6.24 -8.81
N PHE A 301 -1.48 -5.18 -8.11
CA PHE A 301 -2.41 -4.41 -7.29
C PHE A 301 -3.04 -3.32 -8.18
N VAL A 302 -4.36 -3.26 -8.29
CA VAL A 302 -5.06 -2.42 -9.26
C VAL A 302 -6.16 -1.59 -8.64
N PHE A 303 -6.50 -0.49 -9.31
CA PHE A 303 -7.65 0.36 -9.05
C PHE A 303 -8.61 0.26 -10.25
N PRO A 304 -9.60 -0.66 -10.21
CA PRO A 304 -10.40 -0.99 -11.38
C PRO A 304 -11.14 0.21 -11.98
N ASP A 305 -11.63 1.13 -11.16
CA ASP A 305 -12.38 2.30 -11.65
C ASP A 305 -11.54 3.36 -12.35
N HIS A 306 -10.22 3.22 -12.21
CA HIS A 306 -9.26 4.14 -12.79
C HIS A 306 -8.30 3.46 -13.77
N GLN A 307 -8.47 2.15 -14.00
CA GLN A 307 -7.72 1.33 -14.95
C GLN A 307 -6.20 1.49 -14.83
N PHE A 308 -5.67 1.58 -13.60
CA PHE A 308 -4.24 1.61 -13.34
C PHE A 308 -3.87 0.66 -12.21
N GLY A 309 -2.57 0.37 -12.09
CA GLY A 309 -2.09 -0.47 -11.00
C GLY A 309 -0.58 -0.56 -10.94
N ILE A 310 -0.10 -1.56 -10.21
CA ILE A 310 1.30 -1.88 -10.00
C ILE A 310 1.62 -3.18 -10.75
N LYS A 311 2.58 -3.13 -11.66
CA LYS A 311 3.20 -4.32 -12.25
C LYS A 311 4.41 -4.71 -11.41
N PHE A 312 4.37 -5.93 -10.89
CA PHE A 312 5.46 -6.46 -10.05
C PHE A 312 6.45 -7.33 -10.83
N ASN A 313 6.16 -7.70 -12.09
CA ASN A 313 7.07 -8.52 -12.89
C ASN A 313 8.47 -7.88 -12.93
N HIS A 314 9.50 -8.69 -12.66
CA HIS A 314 10.91 -8.31 -12.66
C HIS A 314 11.30 -7.24 -11.62
N GLN A 315 10.47 -7.02 -10.59
CA GLN A 315 10.83 -6.15 -9.47
C GLN A 315 11.50 -6.96 -8.36
N HIS A 316 12.83 -6.88 -8.29
CA HIS A 316 13.64 -7.53 -7.24
C HIS A 316 13.92 -6.61 -6.03
N GLY A 317 13.33 -5.42 -5.99
CA GLY A 317 13.46 -4.46 -4.89
C GLY A 317 12.20 -4.36 -4.04
N ILE A 318 11.97 -3.19 -3.46
CA ILE A 318 10.75 -2.88 -2.70
C ILE A 318 9.79 -2.01 -3.53
N VAL A 319 8.49 -2.25 -3.37
CA VAL A 319 7.45 -1.31 -3.79
C VAL A 319 6.73 -0.82 -2.55
N LYS A 320 6.57 0.50 -2.41
CA LYS A 320 5.81 1.12 -1.32
C LYS A 320 4.68 1.93 -1.92
N MET A 321 3.53 1.96 -1.25
CA MET A 321 2.39 2.76 -1.68
C MET A 321 1.66 3.35 -0.48
N ILE A 322 1.22 4.60 -0.62
CA ILE A 322 0.07 5.11 0.14
C ILE A 322 -1.14 5.21 -0.78
N ARG A 323 -2.34 4.87 -0.27
CA ARG A 323 -3.60 4.94 -1.01
C ARG A 323 -4.74 5.40 -0.11
N LYS A 324 -5.76 6.08 -0.65
CA LYS A 324 -7.01 6.34 0.08
C LYS A 324 -7.92 5.11 -0.04
N ALA A 325 -7.69 4.14 0.84
CA ALA A 325 -8.30 2.81 0.77
C ALA A 325 -9.83 2.83 0.98
N ASN A 326 -10.32 3.84 1.71
CA ASN A 326 -11.73 4.09 1.99
C ASN A 326 -12.47 4.89 0.90
N GLU A 327 -11.76 5.42 -0.10
CA GLU A 327 -12.36 6.22 -1.18
C GLU A 327 -12.31 5.52 -2.55
N TYR A 328 -11.25 4.75 -2.81
CA TYR A 328 -11.02 4.20 -4.15
C TYR A 328 -11.01 2.68 -4.17
N ARG A 329 -11.87 2.11 -5.03
CA ARG A 329 -11.99 0.67 -5.21
C ARG A 329 -10.68 0.07 -5.71
N HIS A 330 -10.25 -1.00 -5.06
CA HIS A 330 -8.97 -1.64 -5.34
C HIS A 330 -9.01 -3.15 -5.07
N CYS A 331 -8.05 -3.87 -5.64
CA CYS A 331 -7.80 -5.29 -5.35
C CYS A 331 -6.40 -5.73 -5.76
N THR A 332 -6.03 -6.92 -5.31
CA THR A 332 -4.86 -7.66 -5.78
C THR A 332 -5.35 -8.84 -6.62
N LEU A 333 -4.83 -8.98 -7.84
CA LEU A 333 -5.03 -10.16 -8.68
C LEU A 333 -4.05 -11.27 -8.26
N PRO A 334 -4.28 -12.54 -8.63
CA PRO A 334 -3.34 -13.62 -8.30
C PRO A 334 -2.03 -13.51 -9.09
N SER A 335 -0.94 -13.93 -8.45
CA SER A 335 0.36 -14.16 -9.08
C SER A 335 0.51 -15.58 -9.59
N SER A 336 1.56 -15.85 -10.37
CA SER A 336 1.97 -17.22 -10.66
C SER A 336 2.28 -17.96 -9.36
N PHE A 337 2.01 -19.26 -9.36
CA PHE A 337 2.42 -20.12 -8.27
C PHE A 337 3.95 -20.24 -8.24
N SER A 338 4.51 -20.28 -7.04
CA SER A 338 5.90 -20.63 -6.78
C SER A 338 5.94 -21.48 -5.52
N SER A 339 6.68 -22.58 -5.57
CA SER A 339 6.93 -23.43 -4.41
C SER A 339 7.95 -22.82 -3.44
N THR A 340 8.79 -21.90 -3.92
CA THR A 340 9.95 -21.38 -3.18
C THR A 340 9.73 -19.95 -2.69
N PHE A 341 9.02 -19.15 -3.49
CA PHE A 341 8.92 -17.71 -3.30
C PHE A 341 7.49 -17.24 -3.12
N THR A 342 7.35 -16.09 -2.49
CA THR A 342 6.09 -15.36 -2.41
C THR A 342 6.33 -13.86 -2.51
N ARG A 343 5.28 -13.12 -2.85
CA ARG A 343 5.28 -11.67 -2.74
C ARG A 343 4.65 -11.30 -1.42
N PHE A 344 5.50 -11.02 -0.44
CA PHE A 344 5.08 -10.58 0.86
C PHE A 344 4.54 -9.15 0.78
N SER A 345 3.30 -8.94 1.23
CA SER A 345 2.72 -7.60 1.36
C SER A 345 2.46 -7.29 2.82
N THR A 346 2.72 -6.06 3.26
CA THR A 346 2.32 -5.56 4.58
C THR A 346 1.48 -4.32 4.40
N ASP A 347 0.30 -4.27 5.00
CA ASP A 347 -0.60 -3.12 4.96
C ASP A 347 -0.85 -2.56 6.36
N LYS A 348 -1.06 -1.24 6.40
CA LYS A 348 -1.32 -0.46 7.61
C LYS A 348 -2.58 0.36 7.40
N LEU A 349 -3.59 0.04 8.18
CA LEU A 349 -4.88 0.71 8.19
C LEU A 349 -5.17 1.27 9.60
N LEU A 350 -6.01 2.29 9.68
CA LEU A 350 -6.69 2.70 10.91
C LEU A 350 -8.19 2.52 10.68
N THR A 351 -8.81 1.63 11.43
CA THR A 351 -10.23 1.29 11.32
C THR A 351 -11.07 2.09 12.33
N SER A 352 -12.34 2.31 12.01
CA SER A 352 -13.34 2.96 12.87
C SER A 352 -13.73 2.10 14.06
N SER A 353 -13.42 0.80 14.04
CA SER A 353 -13.72 -0.12 15.14
C SER A 353 -13.03 0.22 16.46
N TYR A 354 -12.10 1.18 16.47
CA TYR A 354 -11.46 1.74 17.66
C TYR A 354 -12.12 3.03 18.18
N LEU A 355 -13.10 3.57 17.45
CA LEU A 355 -13.94 4.69 17.83
C LEU A 355 -15.29 4.16 18.30
#